data_AF-A0AAW2FN07-F1
#
_entry.id   AF-A0AAW2FN07-F1
#
_cell.length_a   1.000
_cell.length_b   1.000
_cell.length_c   1.000
_cell.angle_alpha   90.00
_cell.angle_beta   90.00
_cell.angle_gamma   90.00
#
_symmetry.space_group_name_H-M   'P 1'
#
loop_
_entity.id
_entity.type
_entity.pdbx_description
1 polymer ?
#
loop_
_entity_poly.entity_id
_entity_poly.type
_entity_poly.pdbx_seq_one_letter_code
_entity_poly.pdbx_strand_id
1 'polypeptide(L)'
;MKSYALVCVALTTIFFIVYAKEECKKENCITPDKCEQLVQGNISCEEQGTSCCSVVKNEFRTHCNHYGGECMDSCSQILSHNTIDCINDQICCILV
;
A
#
# COMPACT_ATOMS: atom_id res chain seq x y z
N MET A 1 -0.24 -1.43 44.96
CA MET A 1 -0.10 -0.35 43.94
C MET A 1 0.77 -0.75 42.75
N LYS A 2 1.96 -1.35 42.93
CA LYS A 2 2.84 -1.78 41.81
C LYS A 2 2.22 -2.82 40.84
N SER A 3 1.47 -3.81 41.33
CA SER A 3 0.80 -4.80 40.45
C SER A 3 -0.28 -4.19 39.57
N TYR A 4 -1.05 -3.21 40.06
CA TYR A 4 -2.09 -2.55 39.26
C TYR A 4 -1.47 -1.69 38.14
N ALA A 5 -0.35 -1.02 38.43
CA ALA A 5 0.38 -0.26 37.41
C ALA A 5 0.88 -1.16 36.26
N LEU A 6 1.41 -2.35 36.58
CA LEU A 6 1.84 -3.33 35.58
C LEU A 6 0.67 -3.86 34.74
N VAL A 7 -0.46 -4.15 35.36
CA VAL A 7 -1.68 -4.60 34.66
C VAL A 7 -2.23 -3.50 33.75
N CYS A 8 -2.25 -2.25 34.19
CA CYS A 8 -2.66 -1.11 33.37
C CYS A 8 -1.73 -0.90 32.17
N VAL A 9 -0.41 -0.94 32.37
CA VAL A 9 0.56 -0.80 31.28
C VAL A 9 0.37 -1.93 30.26
N ALA A 10 0.27 -3.18 30.71
CA ALA A 10 0.04 -4.33 29.84
C ALA A 10 -1.25 -4.20 29.01
N LEU A 11 -2.36 -3.79 29.64
CA LEU A 11 -3.64 -3.56 28.95
C LEU A 11 -3.53 -2.43 27.93
N THR A 12 -2.87 -1.32 28.25
CA THR A 12 -2.68 -0.23 27.30
C THR A 12 -1.83 -0.63 26.11
N THR A 13 -0.74 -1.39 26.31
CA THR A 13 0.10 -1.87 25.21
C THR A 13 -0.63 -2.84 24.30
N ILE A 14 -1.45 -3.75 24.85
CA ILE A 14 -2.28 -4.66 24.04
C ILE A 14 -3.30 -3.85 23.23
N PHE A 15 -3.91 -2.84 23.84
CA PHE A 15 -4.85 -1.96 23.16
C PHE A 15 -4.17 -1.18 22.02
N PHE A 16 -2.98 -0.62 22.24
CA PHE A 16 -2.25 0.10 21.19
C PHE A 16 -1.83 -0.81 20.02
N ILE A 17 -1.42 -2.05 20.29
CA ILE A 17 -1.05 -3.01 19.23
C ILE A 17 -2.27 -3.39 18.39
N VAL A 18 -3.44 -3.57 19.01
CA VAL A 18 -4.69 -3.92 18.30
C VAL A 18 -5.23 -2.78 17.44
N TYR A 19 -4.89 -1.53 17.78
CA TYR A 19 -5.33 -0.34 17.05
C TYR A 19 -4.27 0.26 16.12
N ALA A 20 -3.10 -0.37 15.99
CA ALA A 20 -2.10 0.02 15.00
C ALA A 20 -2.72 -0.16 13.60
N LYS A 21 -3.04 0.95 12.95
CA LYS A 21 -3.53 0.95 11.57
C LYS A 21 -2.34 0.69 10.66
N GLU A 22 -2.48 -0.27 9.77
CA GLU A 22 -1.53 -0.42 8.67
C GLU A 22 -1.72 0.76 7.71
N GLU A 23 -0.63 1.44 7.37
CA GLU A 23 -0.67 2.57 6.46
C GLU A 23 -0.76 2.09 5.02
N CYS A 24 -1.75 2.59 4.28
CA CYS A 24 -1.81 2.35 2.84
C CYS A 24 -0.79 3.25 2.13
N LYS A 25 -0.06 2.70 1.16
CA LYS A 25 0.76 3.53 0.29
C LYS A 25 -0.12 4.53 -0.47
N LYS A 26 0.35 5.78 -0.58
CA LYS A 26 -0.44 6.89 -1.12
C LYS A 26 -0.96 6.60 -2.54
N GLU A 27 -0.14 5.98 -3.37
CA GLU A 27 -0.49 5.61 -4.74
C GLU A 27 -1.64 4.60 -4.84
N ASN A 28 -1.84 3.77 -3.80
CA ASN A 28 -2.91 2.79 -3.71
C ASN A 28 -4.21 3.38 -3.12
N CYS A 29 -4.19 4.62 -2.62
CA CYS A 29 -5.37 5.32 -2.14
C CYS A 29 -6.13 5.93 -3.31
N ILE A 30 -7.03 5.16 -3.89
CA ILE A 30 -7.81 5.55 -5.07
C ILE A 30 -9.30 5.47 -4.80
N THR A 31 -10.10 6.02 -5.70
CA THR A 31 -11.56 5.92 -5.60
C THR A 31 -11.99 4.45 -5.82
N PRO A 32 -12.98 3.93 -5.07
CA PRO A 32 -13.34 2.51 -5.11
C PRO A 32 -13.71 1.97 -6.50
N ASP A 33 -14.23 2.82 -7.39
CA ASP A 33 -14.59 2.47 -8.77
C ASP A 33 -13.38 2.10 -9.65
N LYS A 34 -12.18 2.58 -9.29
CA LYS A 34 -10.92 2.29 -9.99
C LYS A 34 -10.18 1.07 -9.43
N CYS A 35 -10.72 0.49 -8.37
CA CYS A 35 -10.13 -0.64 -7.68
C CYS A 35 -10.81 -1.95 -8.09
N GLU A 36 -10.02 -2.95 -8.44
CA GLU A 36 -10.50 -4.32 -8.68
C GLU A 36 -10.69 -5.05 -7.35
N GLN A 37 -9.75 -4.85 -6.41
CA GLN A 37 -9.79 -5.47 -5.08
C GLN A 37 -9.36 -4.50 -3.99
N LEU A 38 -10.29 -4.15 -3.12
CA LEU A 38 -10.03 -3.34 -1.93
C LEU A 38 -9.31 -4.16 -0.86
N VAL A 39 -8.42 -3.52 -0.12
CA VAL A 39 -7.84 -4.13 1.09
C VAL A 39 -8.92 -4.15 2.18
N GLN A 40 -9.12 -5.32 2.80
CA GLN A 40 -10.03 -5.47 3.93
C GLN A 40 -9.24 -5.25 5.23
N GLY A 41 -9.79 -4.45 6.16
CA GLY A 41 -9.19 -4.23 7.47
C GLY A 41 -9.25 -2.78 7.93
N ASN A 42 -8.53 -2.48 9.01
CA ASN A 42 -8.43 -1.14 9.59
C ASN A 42 -7.30 -0.34 8.92
N ILE A 43 -7.45 -0.09 7.62
CA ILE A 43 -6.51 0.69 6.81
C ILE A 43 -7.18 2.01 6.44
N SER A 44 -6.46 3.11 6.64
CA SER A 44 -6.94 4.44 6.27
C SER A 44 -6.11 5.05 5.16
N CYS A 45 -6.81 5.72 4.24
CA CYS A 45 -6.22 6.69 3.33
C CYS A 45 -6.46 8.09 3.88
N GLU A 46 -5.50 8.99 3.66
CA GLU A 46 -5.60 10.38 4.14
C GLU A 46 -6.67 11.18 3.39
N GLU A 47 -6.87 10.87 2.11
CA GLU A 47 -7.78 11.60 1.23
C GLU A 47 -9.22 11.08 1.34
N GLN A 48 -10.17 11.99 1.57
CA GLN A 48 -11.60 11.62 1.67
C GLN A 48 -12.12 11.03 0.36
N GLY A 49 -12.95 9.99 0.46
CA GLY A 49 -13.52 9.31 -0.70
C GLY A 49 -12.58 8.33 -1.40
N THR A 50 -11.35 8.18 -0.90
CA THR A 50 -10.42 7.13 -1.35
C THR A 50 -10.48 5.93 -0.43
N SER A 51 -10.06 4.77 -0.94
CA SER A 51 -9.94 3.53 -0.18
C SER A 51 -8.68 2.81 -0.61
N CYS A 52 -8.07 2.07 0.32
CA CYS A 52 -6.82 1.37 0.02
C CYS A 52 -7.09 0.23 -0.96
N CYS A 53 -6.44 0.29 -2.12
CA CYS A 53 -6.60 -0.68 -3.17
C CYS A 53 -5.45 -1.67 -3.18
N SER A 54 -5.78 -2.97 -3.16
CA SER A 54 -4.80 -4.05 -3.31
C SER A 54 -4.48 -4.30 -4.77
N VAL A 55 -5.49 -4.24 -5.64
CA VAL A 55 -5.33 -4.48 -7.08
C VAL A 55 -6.06 -3.39 -7.83
N VAL A 56 -5.30 -2.49 -8.45
CA VAL A 56 -5.84 -1.42 -9.29
C VAL A 56 -6.26 -2.00 -10.64
N LYS A 57 -7.40 -1.57 -11.17
CA LYS A 57 -7.85 -1.99 -12.50
C LYS A 57 -6.84 -1.57 -13.56
N ASN A 58 -6.72 -2.38 -14.61
CA ASN A 58 -5.62 -2.28 -15.57
C ASN A 58 -5.55 -0.89 -16.24
N GLU A 59 -6.69 -0.29 -16.55
CA GLU A 59 -6.82 1.03 -17.17
C GLU A 59 -6.44 2.20 -16.26
N PHE A 60 -6.33 1.98 -14.95
CA PHE A 60 -5.96 3.01 -13.97
C PHE A 60 -4.59 2.77 -13.33
N ARG A 61 -3.84 1.75 -13.78
CA ARG A 61 -2.47 1.52 -13.33
C ARG A 61 -1.54 2.59 -13.88
N THR A 62 -0.74 3.18 -13.01
CA THR A 62 0.14 4.32 -13.34
C THR A 62 1.49 4.22 -12.65
N HIS A 63 1.54 3.57 -11.48
CA HIS A 63 2.75 3.36 -10.68
C HIS A 63 3.24 1.93 -10.84
N CYS A 64 4.54 1.72 -10.65
CA CYS A 64 5.17 0.43 -10.86
C CYS A 64 4.67 -0.65 -9.90
N ASN A 65 4.42 -0.27 -8.66
CA ASN A 65 3.83 -1.15 -7.67
C ASN A 65 2.42 -1.65 -8.07
N HIS A 66 1.66 -0.90 -8.87
CA HIS A 66 0.32 -1.32 -9.35
C HIS A 66 0.42 -2.50 -10.32
N TYR A 67 1.57 -2.66 -10.97
CA TYR A 67 1.89 -3.81 -11.82
C TYR A 67 2.57 -4.94 -11.04
N GLY A 68 2.80 -4.78 -9.74
CA GLY A 68 3.61 -5.70 -8.93
C GLY A 68 5.09 -5.67 -9.29
N GLY A 69 5.55 -4.57 -9.89
CA GLY A 69 6.94 -4.41 -10.32
C GLY A 69 7.79 -3.57 -9.36
N GLU A 70 9.04 -3.44 -9.74
CA GLU A 70 10.05 -2.59 -9.11
C GLU A 70 10.75 -1.73 -10.16
N CYS A 71 11.09 -0.48 -9.82
CA CYS A 71 11.86 0.40 -10.70
C CYS A 71 13.32 -0.06 -10.74
N MET A 72 13.79 -0.42 -11.94
CA MET A 72 15.14 -0.93 -12.18
C MET A 72 15.76 -0.26 -13.40
N ASP A 73 17.09 -0.30 -13.52
CA ASP A 73 17.79 0.31 -14.66
C ASP A 73 17.51 -0.44 -15.97
N SER A 74 17.27 -1.76 -15.91
CA SER A 74 16.87 -2.54 -17.08
C SER A 74 16.25 -3.90 -16.73
N CYS A 75 15.40 -4.38 -17.63
CA CYS A 75 14.88 -5.75 -17.69
C CYS A 75 14.50 -6.08 -19.13
N SER A 76 14.04 -7.32 -19.38
CA SER A 76 13.51 -7.70 -20.69
C SER A 76 12.35 -6.77 -21.08
N GLN A 77 12.30 -6.33 -22.34
CA GLN A 77 11.23 -5.46 -22.86
C GLN A 77 9.83 -6.06 -22.65
N ILE A 78 9.72 -7.39 -22.60
CA ILE A 78 8.46 -8.10 -22.37
C ILE A 78 7.95 -7.92 -20.92
N LEU A 79 8.87 -7.65 -19.98
CA LEU A 79 8.58 -7.45 -18.55
C LEU A 79 8.58 -5.96 -18.17
N SER A 80 8.82 -5.07 -19.13
CA SER A 80 8.90 -3.63 -18.86
C SER A 80 7.53 -2.96 -19.02
N HIS A 81 7.19 -2.10 -18.08
CA HIS A 81 6.01 -1.24 -18.11
C HIS A 81 6.41 0.23 -18.05
N ASN A 82 5.64 1.08 -18.71
CA ASN A 82 5.78 2.53 -18.61
C ASN A 82 4.96 3.03 -17.41
N THR A 83 5.62 3.68 -16.46
CA THR A 83 5.03 4.18 -15.21
C THR A 83 5.57 5.56 -14.88
N ILE A 84 4.86 6.30 -14.04
CA ILE A 84 5.19 7.70 -13.74
C ILE A 84 6.17 7.87 -12.57
N ASP A 85 6.44 6.80 -11.82
CA ASP A 85 7.16 6.80 -10.54
C ASP A 85 8.61 6.35 -10.63
N CYS A 86 9.03 5.74 -11.75
CA CYS A 86 10.44 5.41 -11.97
C CYS A 86 11.22 6.66 -12.43
N ILE A 87 12.29 6.98 -11.72
CA ILE A 87 13.13 8.17 -11.94
C ILE A 87 14.50 7.76 -12.50
N ASN A 88 15.33 8.73 -12.93
CA ASN A 88 16.70 8.48 -13.40
C ASN A 88 16.79 7.45 -14.55
N ASP A 89 15.88 7.54 -15.52
CA ASP A 89 15.79 6.63 -16.67
C ASP A 89 15.51 5.16 -16.30
N GLN A 90 15.07 4.90 -15.07
CA GLN A 90 14.62 3.58 -14.64
C GLN A 90 13.30 3.21 -15.33
N ILE A 91 13.10 1.91 -15.50
CA ILE A 91 11.89 1.32 -16.05
C ILE A 91 11.20 0.45 -14.99
N CYS A 92 9.88 0.35 -15.06
CA CYS A 92 9.15 -0.56 -14.20
C CYS A 92 9.31 -1.99 -14.70
N CYS A 93 9.86 -2.87 -13.86
CA CYS A 93 10.08 -4.27 -14.18
C CYS A 93 9.21 -5.17 -13.33
N ILE A 94 8.41 -6.03 -13.96
CA ILE A 94 7.59 -7.02 -13.25
C ILE A 94 8.32 -8.36 -13.11
N LEU A 95 8.15 -8.99 -11.95
CA LEU A 95 8.58 -10.37 -11.72
C LEU A 95 7.39 -11.29 -11.98
N VAL A 96 7.57 -12.25 -12.89
CA VAL A 96 6.60 -13.32 -13.22
C VAL A 96 6.79 -14.55 -12.36
#